data_AF-E3Q9Q2-F1
#
_entry.id   AF-E3Q9Q2-F1
#
_cell.length_a   1.000
_cell.length_b   1.000
_cell.length_c   1.000
_cell.angle_alpha   90.00
_cell.angle_beta   90.00
_cell.angle_gamma   90.00
#
_symmetry.space_group_name_H-M   'P 1'
#
loop_
_entity.id
_entity.type
_entity.pdbx_description
1 polymer ?
#
loop_
_entity_poly.entity_id
_entity_poly.type
_entity_poly.pdbx_seq_one_letter_code
_entity_poly.pdbx_strand_id
1 'polypeptide(L)'
;MLAKYFPVEEQPSKQALSETPEDETVGRLRSIQAQAASFVNQVGQPGQRGRGLQKGIYYSYKSEEDLPPAGRDFFKLAAQLAGLSVPMLVRAVNMLEAHIVTWQREQRRAASERRERSRSIVNVDSETEQPTSTGL
;
A
#
# COMPACT_ATOMS: atom_id res chain seq x y z
N MET A 1 32.18 -2.34 10.74
CA MET A 1 32.10 -0.89 11.08
C MET A 1 30.81 -0.27 10.51
N LEU A 2 29.62 -0.76 10.89
CA LEU A 2 28.33 -0.15 10.49
C LEU A 2 27.90 1.01 11.42
N ALA A 3 28.43 1.04 12.65
CA ALA A 3 28.10 2.03 13.67
C ALA A 3 28.47 3.49 13.30
N LYS A 4 29.26 3.71 12.23
CA LYS A 4 29.64 5.05 11.76
C LYS A 4 28.56 5.71 10.90
N TYR A 5 27.65 4.93 10.32
CA TYR A 5 26.58 5.43 9.46
C TYR A 5 25.24 5.59 10.20
N PHE A 6 25.12 5.01 11.41
CA PHE A 6 23.91 5.04 12.22
C PHE A 6 24.27 5.24 13.70
N PRO A 7 24.61 6.48 14.12
CA PRO A 7 24.84 6.76 15.53
C PRO A 7 23.55 6.51 16.30
N VAL A 8 23.56 5.52 17.19
CA VAL A 8 22.47 5.29 18.14
C VAL A 8 22.73 6.25 19.30
N GLU A 9 22.14 7.43 19.22
CA GLU A 9 21.98 8.27 20.39
C GLU A 9 21.04 7.51 21.35
N GLU A 10 21.56 7.15 22.53
CA GLU A 10 20.75 6.57 23.61
C GLU A 10 19.70 7.61 24.04
N GLN A 11 18.53 7.53 23.40
CA GLN A 11 17.39 8.35 23.73
C GLN A 11 16.94 7.96 25.15
N PRO A 12 16.86 8.92 26.11
CA PRO A 12 16.42 8.59 27.46
C PRO A 12 15.03 7.96 27.37
N SER A 13 14.90 6.80 28.02
CA SER A 13 13.69 5.98 28.01
C SER A 13 12.46 6.85 28.22
N LYS A 14 11.61 6.96 27.19
CA LYS A 14 10.31 7.63 27.32
C LYS A 14 9.57 6.96 28.47
N GLN A 15 9.27 7.75 29.49
CA GLN A 15 8.54 7.33 30.69
C GLN A 15 7.38 6.40 30.33
N ALA A 16 7.28 5.31 31.08
CA ALA A 16 6.19 4.35 30.97
C ALA A 16 4.86 5.11 30.97
N LEU A 17 4.19 5.08 29.82
CA LEU A 17 2.87 5.62 29.64
C LEU A 17 1.96 4.85 30.59
N SER A 18 1.36 5.55 31.54
CA SER A 18 0.40 4.99 32.51
C SER A 18 -0.59 4.08 31.79
N GLU A 19 -0.67 2.83 32.25
CA GLU A 19 -1.60 1.81 31.78
C GLU A 19 -3.03 2.34 31.97
N THR A 20 -3.67 2.73 30.88
CA THR A 20 -5.10 3.04 30.86
C THR A 20 -5.83 1.71 30.67
N PRO A 21 -6.99 1.50 31.33
CA PRO A 21 -7.68 0.21 31.29
C PRO A 21 -7.93 -0.19 29.84
N GLU A 22 -7.70 -1.48 29.52
CA GLU A 22 -7.64 -2.00 28.15
C GLU A 22 -8.86 -1.59 27.30
N ASP A 23 -10.05 -1.51 27.91
CA ASP A 23 -11.29 -1.12 27.23
C ASP A 23 -11.29 0.34 26.72
N GLU A 24 -10.69 1.27 27.48
CA GLU A 24 -10.49 2.65 27.04
C GLU A 24 -9.52 2.73 25.86
N THR A 25 -8.47 1.89 25.87
CA THR A 25 -7.50 1.85 24.77
C THR A 25 -8.11 1.31 23.48
N VAL A 26 -8.97 0.29 23.57
CA VAL A 26 -9.68 -0.29 22.42
C VAL A 26 -10.70 0.71 21.87
N GLY A 27 -11.43 1.41 22.74
CA GLY A 27 -12.34 2.49 22.35
C GLY A 27 -11.61 3.63 21.64
N ARG A 28 -10.44 4.03 22.17
CA ARG A 28 -9.59 5.07 21.58
C ARG A 28 -9.00 4.62 20.24
N LEU A 29 -8.54 3.38 20.11
CA LEU A 29 -8.03 2.82 18.86
C LEU A 29 -9.11 2.76 17.77
N ARG A 30 -10.33 2.31 18.11
CA ARG A 30 -11.46 2.34 17.17
C ARG A 30 -11.81 3.75 16.72
N SER A 31 -11.77 4.70 17.64
CA SER A 31 -12.03 6.12 17.34
C SER A 31 -10.97 6.70 16.41
N ILE A 32 -9.68 6.41 16.67
CA ILE A 32 -8.56 6.84 15.82
C ILE A 32 -8.65 6.19 14.44
N GLN A 33 -9.00 4.91 14.35
CA GLN A 33 -9.18 4.22 13.07
C GLN A 33 -10.36 4.80 12.26
N ALA A 34 -11.49 5.08 12.90
CA ALA A 34 -12.64 5.72 12.26
C ALA A 34 -12.29 7.14 11.78
N GLN A 35 -11.54 7.89 12.58
CA GLN A 35 -11.06 9.22 12.20
C GLN A 35 -10.04 9.15 11.05
N ALA A 36 -9.12 8.20 11.09
CA ALA A 36 -8.13 7.94 10.03
C ALA A 36 -8.79 7.62 8.68
N ALA A 37 -9.84 6.80 8.71
CA ALA A 37 -10.65 6.50 7.54
C ALA A 37 -11.40 7.73 6.99
N SER A 38 -11.68 8.73 7.84
CA SER A 38 -12.36 9.96 7.42
C SER A 38 -11.43 11.01 6.78
N PHE A 39 -10.11 10.96 7.04
CA PHE A 39 -9.14 11.86 6.36
C PHE A 39 -8.97 11.56 4.88
N VAL A 40 -9.33 10.36 4.42
CA VAL A 40 -9.43 10.03 2.99
C VAL A 40 -10.48 10.90 2.28
N ASN A 41 -11.42 11.49 3.02
CA ASN A 41 -12.57 12.22 2.47
C ASN A 41 -12.54 13.76 2.68
N GLN A 42 -11.50 14.35 3.31
CA GLN A 42 -11.56 15.75 3.79
C GLN A 42 -10.45 16.69 3.30
N VAL A 43 -9.80 16.42 2.17
CA VAL A 43 -9.04 17.47 1.46
C VAL A 43 -9.81 17.89 0.21
N GLY A 44 -10.62 18.94 0.35
CA GLY A 44 -11.21 19.64 -0.79
C GLY A 44 -12.44 20.48 -0.43
N GLN A 45 -12.27 21.80 -0.33
CA GLN A 45 -13.35 22.78 -0.40
C GLN A 45 -13.21 23.58 -1.72
N PRO A 46 -14.23 24.31 -2.17
CA PRO A 46 -15.44 23.81 -2.83
C PRO A 46 -15.45 24.22 -4.32
N GLY A 47 -15.94 23.36 -5.22
CA GLY A 47 -16.13 23.81 -6.61
C GLY A 47 -16.67 22.84 -7.65
N GLN A 48 -16.58 21.52 -7.49
CA GLN A 48 -17.19 20.61 -8.46
C GLN A 48 -17.92 19.44 -7.80
N ARG A 49 -19.24 19.59 -7.79
CA ARG A 49 -20.20 18.50 -7.66
C ARG A 49 -19.91 17.43 -8.70
N GLY A 50 -19.89 16.18 -8.25
CA GLY A 50 -20.35 15.05 -9.06
C GLY A 50 -19.31 14.43 -9.98
N ARG A 51 -18.33 13.75 -9.39
CA ARG A 51 -17.88 12.44 -9.87
C ARG A 51 -17.05 11.81 -8.75
N GLY A 52 -17.49 10.65 -8.24
CA GLY A 52 -16.68 9.87 -7.29
C GLY A 52 -15.26 9.75 -7.82
N LEU A 53 -14.26 9.82 -6.92
CA LEU A 53 -12.82 9.77 -7.22
C LEU A 53 -12.61 9.10 -8.57
N GLN A 54 -12.47 9.89 -9.63
CA GLN A 54 -12.02 9.31 -10.88
C GLN A 54 -10.63 8.84 -10.53
N LYS A 55 -10.49 7.52 -10.34
CA LYS A 55 -9.24 6.78 -10.44
C LYS A 55 -8.41 7.54 -11.47
N GLY A 56 -7.46 8.35 -10.98
CA GLY A 56 -6.81 9.36 -11.81
C GLY A 56 -6.39 8.68 -13.09
N ILE A 57 -6.75 9.26 -14.24
CA ILE A 57 -6.44 8.68 -15.54
C ILE A 57 -4.92 8.47 -15.54
N TYR A 58 -4.51 7.21 -15.37
CA TYR A 58 -3.11 6.86 -15.26
C TYR A 58 -2.51 7.06 -16.65
N TYR A 59 -1.66 8.07 -16.77
CA TYR A 59 -0.97 8.40 -18.00
C TYR A 59 0.49 7.97 -17.89
N SER A 60 0.91 7.11 -18.81
CA SER A 60 2.28 6.60 -18.87
C SER A 60 2.97 7.22 -20.08
N TYR A 61 4.00 8.01 -19.82
CA TYR A 61 4.80 8.72 -20.82
C TYR A 61 5.65 7.72 -21.61
N LYS A 62 5.37 7.51 -22.90
CA LYS A 62 6.11 6.52 -23.70
C LYS A 62 7.39 7.07 -24.29
N SER A 63 7.43 8.38 -24.46
CA SER A 63 8.50 9.11 -25.12
C SER A 63 8.74 10.46 -24.43
N GLU A 64 9.82 11.15 -24.80
CA GLU A 64 10.11 12.47 -24.22
C GLU A 64 9.06 13.52 -24.65
N GLU A 65 8.51 13.35 -25.84
CA GLU A 65 7.51 14.22 -26.45
C GLU A 65 6.17 14.15 -25.70
N ASP A 66 5.90 13.03 -25.03
CA ASP A 66 4.70 12.84 -24.21
C ASP A 66 4.78 13.55 -22.86
N LEU A 67 5.98 13.99 -22.44
CA LEU A 67 6.15 14.63 -21.15
C LEU A 67 5.53 16.04 -21.16
N PRO A 68 4.72 16.39 -20.15
CA PRO A 68 4.24 17.76 -20.00
C PRO A 68 5.44 18.70 -19.78
N PRO A 69 5.32 20.00 -20.08
CA PRO A 69 6.43 20.95 -19.98
C PRO A 69 7.18 20.86 -18.63
N ALA A 70 6.46 20.81 -17.51
CA ALA A 70 7.05 20.65 -16.19
C ALA A 70 7.75 19.29 -15.97
N GLY A 71 7.25 18.22 -16.61
CA GLY A 71 7.85 16.90 -16.57
C GLY A 71 9.16 16.82 -17.34
N ARG A 72 9.31 17.58 -18.43
CA ARG A 72 10.55 17.60 -19.23
C ARG A 72 11.74 18.12 -18.43
N ASP A 73 11.56 19.20 -17.67
CA ASP A 73 12.64 19.78 -16.87
C ASP A 73 13.08 18.84 -15.75
N PHE A 74 12.13 18.17 -15.11
CA PHE A 74 12.41 17.14 -14.12
C PHE A 74 13.19 15.96 -14.72
N PHE A 75 12.72 15.39 -15.84
CA PHE A 75 13.38 14.26 -16.48
C PHE A 75 14.77 14.63 -17.01
N LYS A 76 14.98 15.86 -17.49
CA LYS A 76 16.31 16.36 -17.88
C LYS A 76 17.27 16.35 -16.70
N LEU A 77 16.88 16.95 -15.58
CA LEU A 77 17.73 17.00 -14.39
C LEU A 77 18.01 15.60 -13.84
N ALA A 78 16.97 14.76 -13.74
CA ALA A 78 17.12 13.38 -13.28
C ALA A 78 18.01 12.55 -14.20
N ALA A 79 17.88 12.69 -15.52
CA ALA A 79 18.71 11.99 -16.49
C ALA A 79 20.18 12.43 -16.38
N GLN A 80 20.42 13.72 -16.22
CA GLN A 80 21.76 14.26 -15.99
C GLN A 80 22.40 13.70 -14.72
N LEU A 81 21.66 13.67 -13.60
CA LEU A 81 22.15 13.12 -12.32
C LEU A 81 22.40 11.60 -12.39
N ALA A 82 21.58 10.89 -13.17
CA ALA A 82 21.72 9.45 -13.37
C ALA A 82 22.76 9.06 -14.44
N GLY A 83 23.33 10.02 -15.17
CA GLY A 83 24.23 9.75 -16.29
C GLY A 83 23.54 9.06 -17.48
N LEU A 84 22.24 9.31 -17.67
CA LEU A 84 21.42 8.73 -18.73
C LEU A 84 20.96 9.83 -19.71
N SER A 85 20.57 9.42 -20.92
CA SER A 85 19.78 10.31 -21.79
C SER A 85 18.32 10.33 -21.33
N VAL A 86 17.61 11.43 -21.60
CA VAL A 86 16.19 11.57 -21.24
C VAL A 86 15.32 10.44 -21.82
N PRO A 87 15.44 10.05 -23.11
CA PRO A 87 14.70 8.91 -23.65
C PRO A 87 15.00 7.59 -22.93
N MET A 88 16.25 7.38 -22.51
CA MET A 88 16.65 6.19 -21.76
C MET A 88 16.02 6.17 -20.36
N LEU A 89 15.98 7.32 -19.68
CA LEU A 89 15.33 7.45 -18.39
C LEU A 89 13.82 7.21 -18.49
N VAL A 90 13.15 7.78 -19.49
CA VAL A 90 11.72 7.53 -19.75
C VAL A 90 11.46 6.03 -19.96
N ARG A 91 12.31 5.35 -20.76
CA ARG A 91 12.22 3.91 -20.96
C ARG A 91 12.43 3.13 -19.66
N ALA A 92 13.42 3.50 -18.84
CA ALA A 92 13.71 2.85 -17.58
C ALA A 92 12.52 2.96 -16.59
N VAL A 93 11.92 4.14 -16.50
CA VAL A 93 10.71 4.36 -15.69
C VAL A 93 9.57 3.48 -16.17
N ASN A 94 9.29 3.46 -17.48
CA ASN A 94 8.23 2.59 -18.04
C ASN A 94 8.45 1.11 -17.75
N MET A 95 9.68 0.63 -17.83
CA MET A 95 10.01 -0.76 -17.48
C MET A 95 9.77 -1.03 -16.00
N LEU A 96 10.24 -0.13 -15.13
CA LEU A 96 10.03 -0.24 -13.69
C LEU A 96 8.54 -0.27 -13.33
N GLU A 97 7.74 0.60 -13.94
CA GLU A 97 6.28 0.61 -13.76
C GLU A 97 5.65 -0.73 -14.14
N ALA A 98 6.03 -1.31 -15.28
CA ALA A 98 5.55 -2.62 -15.72
C ALA A 98 5.91 -3.74 -14.72
N HIS A 99 7.13 -3.71 -14.17
CA HIS A 99 7.56 -4.65 -13.13
C HIS A 99 6.74 -4.49 -11.85
N ILE A 100 6.52 -3.26 -11.39
CA ILE A 100 5.71 -2.98 -10.19
C ILE A 100 4.27 -3.50 -10.39
N VAL A 101 3.66 -3.24 -11.54
CA VAL A 101 2.30 -3.71 -11.85
C VAL A 101 2.22 -5.24 -11.85
N THR A 102 3.22 -5.89 -12.43
CA THR A 102 3.31 -7.37 -12.47
C THR A 102 3.43 -7.93 -11.06
N TRP A 103 4.37 -7.42 -10.28
CA TRP A 103 4.56 -7.80 -8.88
C TRP A 103 3.28 -7.59 -8.05
N GLN A 104 2.60 -6.46 -8.19
CA GLN A 104 1.32 -6.22 -7.49
C GLN A 104 0.20 -7.20 -7.87
N ARG A 105 0.20 -7.71 -9.11
CA ARG A 105 -0.76 -8.74 -9.53
C ARG A 105 -0.43 -10.07 -8.89
N GLU A 106 0.85 -10.45 -8.85
CA GLU A 106 1.33 -11.67 -8.20
C GLU A 106 1.03 -11.67 -6.71
N GLN A 107 1.28 -10.56 -6.00
CA GLN A 107 0.95 -10.43 -4.58
C GLN A 107 -0.55 -10.63 -4.31
N ARG A 108 -1.41 -10.07 -5.18
CA ARG A 108 -2.87 -10.27 -5.06
C ARG A 108 -3.28 -11.70 -5.31
N ARG A 109 -2.68 -12.37 -6.31
CA ARG A 109 -2.93 -13.79 -6.60
C ARG A 109 -2.52 -14.68 -5.42
N ALA A 110 -1.30 -14.52 -4.93
CA ALA A 110 -0.81 -15.26 -3.76
C ALA A 110 -1.68 -15.03 -2.52
N ALA A 111 -2.12 -13.79 -2.27
CA ALA A 111 -3.04 -13.49 -1.18
C ALA A 111 -4.42 -14.15 -1.36
N SER A 112 -4.95 -14.20 -2.59
CA SER A 112 -6.22 -14.88 -2.87
C SER A 112 -6.11 -16.40 -2.74
N GLU A 113 -5.03 -17.00 -3.23
CA GLU A 113 -4.76 -18.45 -3.11
C GLU A 113 -4.62 -18.86 -1.64
N ARG A 114 -3.92 -18.05 -0.83
CA ARG A 114 -3.81 -18.29 0.61
C ARG A 114 -5.18 -18.26 1.29
N ARG A 115 -6.03 -17.29 0.95
CA ARG A 115 -7.40 -17.19 1.50
C ARG A 115 -8.23 -18.39 1.08
N GLU A 116 -8.17 -18.79 -0.18
CA GLU A 116 -8.91 -19.95 -0.68
C GLU A 116 -8.47 -21.24 0.03
N ARG A 117 -7.16 -21.44 0.18
CA ARG A 117 -6.62 -22.58 0.92
C ARG A 117 -7.10 -22.60 2.37
N SER A 118 -7.11 -21.46 3.06
CA SER A 118 -7.67 -21.35 4.40
C SER A 118 -9.17 -21.64 4.47
N ARG A 119 -9.96 -21.25 3.46
CA ARG A 119 -11.40 -21.55 3.40
C ARG A 119 -11.64 -23.05 3.17
N SER A 120 -10.87 -23.67 2.28
CA SER A 120 -11.01 -25.11 1.99
C SER A 120 -10.68 -26.00 3.19
N ILE A 121 -9.71 -25.62 4.02
CA ILE A 121 -9.36 -26.36 5.25
C ILE A 121 -10.53 -26.32 6.25
N VAL A 122 -11.15 -25.16 6.46
CA VAL A 122 -12.29 -25.02 7.39
C VAL A 122 -13.52 -25.81 6.92
N ASN A 123 -13.71 -25.94 5.60
CA ASN A 123 -14.85 -26.67 5.05
C ASN A 123 -14.72 -28.19 5.21
N VAL A 124 -13.49 -28.73 5.15
CA VAL A 124 -13.23 -30.18 5.30
C VAL A 124 -13.53 -30.68 6.71
N ASP A 125 -13.18 -29.92 7.75
CA ASP A 125 -13.46 -30.29 9.15
C ASP A 125 -14.97 -30.27 9.49
N SER A 126 -15.77 -29.52 8.71
CA SER A 126 -17.22 -29.41 8.93
C SER A 126 -18.02 -30.58 8.34
N GLU A 127 -17.45 -31.34 7.39
CA GLU A 127 -18.11 -32.50 6.77
C GLU A 127 -17.83 -33.83 7.50
N THR A 128 -16.86 -33.87 8.42
CA THR A 128 -16.48 -35.08 9.16
C THR A 128 -17.30 -35.37 10.43
N GLU A 129 -18.23 -34.49 10.82
CA GLU A 129 -19.09 -34.70 12.00
C GLU A 129 -20.56 -34.99 11.60
N GLN A 130 -20.81 -36.13 10.95
CA GLN A 130 -22.14 -36.75 10.96
C GLN A 130 -22.16 -37.91 11.97
N PRO A 131 -22.91 -37.82 13.09
CA PRO A 131 -23.12 -38.97 13.94
C PRO A 131 -24.05 -39.96 13.22
N THR A 132 -23.51 -41.11 12.84
CA THR A 132 -24.30 -42.29 12.45
C THR A 132 -25.22 -42.68 13.60
N SER A 133 -26.46 -42.22 13.53
CA SER A 133 -27.58 -42.73 14.31
C SER A 133 -27.79 -44.19 13.92
N THR A 134 -27.25 -45.11 14.73
CA THR A 134 -27.50 -46.54 14.61
C THR A 134 -28.63 -46.86 15.57
N GLY A 135 -29.85 -46.93 15.02
CA GLY A 135 -30.98 -47.50 15.73
C GLY A 135 -30.90 -49.02 15.70
N LEU A 136 -31.08 -49.63 16.88
CA LEU A 136 -31.94 -50.79 17.15
C LEU A 136 -32.00 -51.05 18.65
#